data_AF-A0A3M6YFS9-F1
#
_entry.id   AF-A0A3M6YFS9-F1
#
_cell.length_a   1.000
_cell.length_b   1.000
_cell.length_c   1.000
_cell.angle_alpha   90.00
_cell.angle_beta   90.00
_cell.angle_gamma   90.00
#
_symmetry.space_group_name_H-M   'P 1'
#
loop_
_entity.id
_entity.type
_entity.pdbx_description
1 polymer ?
#
loop_
_entity_poly.entity_id
_entity_poly.type
_entity_poly.pdbx_seq_one_letter_code
_entity_poly.pdbx_strand_id
1 'polypeptide(L)'
;MANTNDIDDKFQHAALLNGLKRAFTSEEHSDLTIICQDRQWKAHKFLLCAQSEWFRKACAGPWKEGKLGKITLKDDPRVVDALLHWLYNFDYGDYSNSQDHYCPLVLDVRVYAAGDKYLLPNLKRLAAEKFEKRMKAEWESDGFVNAIQEAYVVIPESDRTLKKIIIDVASKHKLALLHPSKGSEDFKRLTAELPEFGKDLLVASTVTWIDEEWVKYRCPSCELHWAMPEQKKDFACPRECYNKHDSSWWANFKEA
;
A
#
# COMPACT_ATOMS: atom_id res chain seq x y z
N MET A 1 9.09 -27.85 14.51
CA MET A 1 8.81 -27.83 15.96
C MET A 1 8.45 -26.40 16.32
N ALA A 2 7.16 -26.11 16.54
CA ALA A 2 6.71 -24.78 16.94
C ALA A 2 7.21 -24.50 18.37
N ASN A 3 7.79 -23.33 18.56
CA ASN A 3 8.40 -22.91 19.81
C ASN A 3 7.31 -22.77 20.89
N THR A 4 7.34 -23.63 21.91
CA THR A 4 6.35 -23.70 23.00
C THR A 4 6.25 -22.42 23.85
N ASN A 5 7.20 -21.49 23.71
CA ASN A 5 7.24 -20.22 24.43
C ASN A 5 6.21 -19.19 23.88
N ASP A 6 5.80 -19.29 22.62
CA ASP A 6 4.91 -18.29 21.98
C ASP A 6 3.41 -18.51 22.32
N ILE A 7 3.09 -19.72 22.80
CA ILE A 7 1.73 -20.10 23.24
C ILE A 7 1.52 -19.70 24.71
N ASP A 8 2.57 -19.78 25.53
CA ASP A 8 2.49 -19.50 26.98
C ASP A 8 2.41 -17.98 27.27
N ASP A 9 3.12 -17.14 26.50
CA ASP A 9 3.05 -15.67 26.59
C ASP A 9 1.64 -15.11 26.25
N LYS A 10 0.90 -15.77 25.35
CA LYS A 10 -0.48 -15.36 25.00
C LYS A 10 -1.47 -15.50 26.15
N PHE A 11 -1.24 -16.44 27.07
CA PHE A 11 -2.14 -16.67 28.21
C PHE A 11 -1.86 -15.73 29.38
N GLN A 12 -0.61 -15.31 29.60
CA GLN A 12 -0.22 -14.50 30.75
C GLN A 12 -0.84 -13.09 30.75
N HIS A 13 -1.19 -12.54 29.58
CA HIS A 13 -1.74 -11.20 29.45
C HIS A 13 -3.20 -11.14 28.96
N ALA A 14 -3.87 -12.29 28.85
CA ALA A 14 -5.23 -12.37 28.30
C ALA A 14 -6.25 -11.49 29.07
N ALA A 15 -6.17 -11.43 30.40
CA ALA A 15 -7.04 -10.59 31.22
C ALA A 15 -6.88 -9.10 30.92
N LEU A 16 -5.63 -8.63 30.78
CA LEU A 16 -5.30 -7.25 30.42
C LEU A 16 -5.78 -6.93 29.00
N LEU A 17 -5.45 -7.79 28.02
CA LEU A 17 -5.88 -7.61 26.63
C LEU A 17 -7.40 -7.55 26.51
N ASN A 18 -8.13 -8.42 27.22
CA ASN A 18 -9.58 -8.38 27.26
C ASN A 18 -10.12 -7.12 27.94
N GLY A 19 -9.44 -6.63 28.98
CA GLY A 19 -9.73 -5.34 29.61
C GLY A 19 -9.60 -4.18 28.64
N LEU A 20 -8.51 -4.12 27.87
CA LEU A 20 -8.30 -3.11 26.83
C LEU A 20 -9.40 -3.18 25.76
N LYS A 21 -9.72 -4.36 25.24
CA LYS A 21 -10.79 -4.51 24.24
C LYS A 21 -12.14 -4.01 24.75
N ARG A 22 -12.51 -4.32 26.00
CA ARG A 22 -13.75 -3.80 26.62
C ARG A 22 -13.74 -2.29 26.80
N ALA A 23 -12.57 -1.70 27.07
CA ALA A 23 -12.44 -0.25 27.22
C ALA A 23 -12.76 0.51 25.91
N PHE A 24 -12.73 -0.14 24.75
CA PHE A 24 -13.09 0.51 23.49
C PHE A 24 -14.59 0.89 23.43
N THR A 25 -15.46 0.04 23.98
CA THR A 25 -16.91 0.25 23.98
C THR A 25 -17.43 0.84 25.29
N SER A 26 -16.55 1.14 26.24
CA SER A 26 -16.89 1.73 27.53
C SER A 26 -16.41 3.18 27.60
N GLU A 27 -17.27 4.07 28.12
CA GLU A 27 -16.87 5.45 28.43
C GLU A 27 -16.24 5.58 29.83
N GLU A 28 -16.25 4.51 30.63
CA GLU A 28 -15.73 4.50 31.99
C GLU A 28 -14.23 4.84 32.00
N HIS A 29 -13.83 5.80 32.83
CA HIS A 29 -12.45 6.32 32.91
C HIS A 29 -11.91 6.98 31.63
N SER A 30 -12.76 7.27 30.65
CA SER A 30 -12.35 8.07 29.50
C SER A 30 -12.01 9.50 29.90
N ASP A 31 -10.88 9.99 29.42
CA ASP A 31 -10.30 11.31 29.71
C ASP A 31 -9.95 12.07 28.41
N LEU A 32 -10.33 11.52 27.27
CA LEU A 32 -10.12 12.07 25.94
C LEU A 32 -11.37 11.87 25.07
N THR A 33 -11.72 12.88 24.27
CA THR A 33 -12.75 12.80 23.24
C THR A 33 -12.11 13.03 21.88
N ILE A 34 -12.22 12.05 20.99
CA ILE A 34 -11.82 12.18 19.58
C ILE A 34 -13.03 12.65 18.79
N ILE A 35 -12.85 13.67 17.96
CA ILE A 35 -13.89 14.27 17.12
C ILE A 35 -13.47 14.13 15.67
N CYS A 36 -14.35 13.62 14.82
CA CYS A 36 -14.13 13.54 13.38
C CYS A 36 -15.45 13.79 12.66
N GLN A 37 -15.54 14.94 12.00
CA GLN A 37 -16.78 15.39 11.35
C GLN A 37 -17.96 15.39 12.35
N ASP A 38 -19.02 14.64 12.08
CA ASP A 38 -20.22 14.48 12.90
C ASP A 38 -20.10 13.38 13.98
N ARG A 39 -19.01 12.60 13.97
CA ARG A 39 -18.78 11.50 14.90
C ARG A 39 -17.84 11.90 16.05
N GLN A 40 -18.09 11.32 17.22
CA GLN A 40 -17.27 11.49 18.42
C GLN A 40 -17.06 10.14 19.12
N TRP A 41 -15.87 9.93 19.67
CA TRP A 41 -15.51 8.74 20.43
C TRP A 41 -14.92 9.15 21.78
N LYS A 42 -15.39 8.52 22.85
CA LYS A 42 -14.71 8.56 24.15
C LYS A 42 -13.51 7.62 24.11
N ALA A 43 -12.39 8.09 24.64
CA ALA A 43 -11.13 7.37 24.58
C ALA A 43 -10.29 7.57 25.83
N HIS A 44 -9.30 6.70 25.99
CA HIS A 44 -8.37 6.66 27.10
C HIS A 44 -7.02 7.21 26.64
N LYS A 45 -6.69 8.42 27.09
CA LYS A 45 -5.47 9.17 26.75
C LYS A 45 -4.23 8.33 26.94
N PHE A 46 -4.13 7.62 28.07
CA PHE A 46 -2.96 6.78 28.36
C PHE A 46 -2.75 5.72 27.29
N LEU A 47 -3.82 5.06 26.82
CA LEU A 47 -3.74 3.96 25.87
C LEU A 47 -3.29 4.46 24.49
N LEU A 48 -3.84 5.59 24.06
CA LEU A 48 -3.47 6.23 22.80
C LEU A 48 -2.01 6.73 22.83
N CYS A 49 -1.60 7.39 23.92
CA CYS A 49 -0.24 7.93 24.07
C CYS A 49 0.83 6.85 24.28
N ALA A 50 0.45 5.69 24.82
CA ALA A 50 1.34 4.54 24.97
C ALA A 50 1.73 3.94 23.61
N GLN A 51 0.83 4.02 22.63
CA GLN A 51 1.00 3.36 21.33
C GLN A 51 1.37 4.31 20.19
N SER A 52 1.08 5.61 20.31
CA SER A 52 1.36 6.61 19.28
C SER A 52 2.11 7.80 19.86
N GLU A 53 3.29 8.04 19.30
CA GLU A 53 4.07 9.24 19.60
C GLU A 53 3.35 10.51 19.14
N TRP A 54 2.54 10.42 18.08
CA TRP A 54 1.71 11.53 17.62
C TRP A 54 0.67 11.91 18.69
N PHE A 55 -0.08 10.92 19.21
CA PHE A 55 -1.05 11.19 20.27
C PHE A 55 -0.36 11.66 21.54
N ARG A 56 0.80 11.10 21.90
CA ARG A 56 1.60 11.57 23.04
C ARG A 56 1.91 13.05 22.93
N LYS A 57 2.42 13.50 21.78
CA LYS A 57 2.73 14.93 21.53
C LYS A 57 1.48 15.81 21.52
N ALA A 58 0.42 15.36 20.84
CA ALA A 58 -0.86 16.09 20.81
C ALA A 58 -1.46 16.28 22.21
N CYS A 59 -1.27 15.29 23.09
CA CYS A 59 -1.79 15.25 24.44
C CYS A 59 -0.92 15.94 25.51
N ALA A 60 0.38 16.11 25.25
CA ALA A 60 1.37 16.59 26.23
C ALA A 60 1.61 18.11 26.21
N GLY A 61 1.30 18.78 25.10
CA GLY A 61 1.60 20.21 24.96
C GLY A 61 0.65 21.15 25.70
N PRO A 62 0.98 22.46 25.79
CA PRO A 62 0.10 23.50 26.34
C PRO A 62 -1.13 23.79 25.45
N TRP A 63 -1.26 23.07 24.34
CA TRP A 63 -2.28 23.21 23.32
C TRP A 63 -3.67 22.86 23.85
N LYS A 64 -4.70 23.33 23.13
CA LYS A 64 -6.10 23.17 23.54
C LYS A 64 -6.46 21.70 23.76
N GLU A 65 -5.87 20.81 22.98
CA GLU A 65 -6.10 19.38 22.97
C GLU A 65 -5.75 18.73 24.32
N GLY A 66 -4.54 19.00 24.83
CA GLY A 66 -4.06 18.46 26.11
C GLY A 66 -4.83 18.99 27.32
N LYS A 67 -5.32 20.24 27.25
CA LYS A 67 -6.08 20.90 28.34
C LYS A 67 -7.58 20.59 28.33
N LEU A 68 -8.19 20.46 27.15
CA LEU A 68 -9.63 20.23 27.00
C LEU A 68 -9.98 18.75 26.93
N GLY A 69 -8.99 17.87 26.75
CA GLY A 69 -9.25 16.45 26.51
C GLY A 69 -10.03 16.22 25.22
N LYS A 70 -9.76 17.03 24.17
CA LYS A 70 -10.45 16.95 22.88
C LYS A 70 -9.47 17.04 21.73
N ILE A 71 -9.47 16.05 20.84
CA ILE A 71 -8.66 16.05 19.62
C ILE A 71 -9.60 15.97 18.43
N THR A 72 -9.44 16.88 17.46
CA THR A 72 -10.18 16.84 16.19
C THR A 72 -9.29 16.25 15.10
N LEU A 73 -9.69 15.11 14.56
CA LEU A 73 -9.04 14.46 13.41
C LEU A 73 -9.76 14.86 12.12
N LYS A 74 -8.98 15.00 11.04
CA LYS A 74 -9.49 15.49 9.73
C LYS A 74 -9.69 14.38 8.71
N ASP A 75 -9.46 13.13 9.08
CA ASP A 75 -9.60 11.98 8.18
C ASP A 75 -11.07 11.61 7.97
N ASP A 76 -11.32 10.56 7.20
CA ASP A 76 -12.63 9.97 7.10
C ASP A 76 -13.04 9.32 8.44
N PRO A 77 -14.28 9.50 8.92
CA PRO A 77 -14.71 8.93 10.20
C PRO A 77 -14.56 7.42 10.31
N ARG A 78 -14.60 6.68 9.18
CA ARG A 78 -14.36 5.23 9.15
C ARG A 78 -12.89 4.88 9.35
N VAL A 79 -11.99 5.71 8.82
CA VAL A 79 -10.54 5.56 9.01
C VAL A 79 -10.18 5.85 10.47
N VAL A 80 -10.80 6.87 11.05
CA VAL A 80 -10.65 7.17 12.49
C VAL A 80 -11.19 6.01 13.34
N ASP A 81 -12.37 5.50 13.00
CA ASP A 81 -12.96 4.34 13.68
C ASP A 81 -12.05 3.10 13.62
N ALA A 82 -11.50 2.79 12.44
CA ALA A 82 -10.55 1.70 12.25
C ALA A 82 -9.26 1.89 13.05
N LEU A 83 -8.69 3.10 13.02
CA LEU A 83 -7.50 3.45 13.79
C LEU A 83 -7.74 3.30 15.30
N LEU A 84 -8.89 3.76 15.80
CA LEU A 84 -9.24 3.62 17.21
C LEU A 84 -9.53 2.16 17.56
N HIS A 85 -10.23 1.40 16.73
CA HIS A 85 -10.39 -0.04 16.93
C HIS A 85 -9.03 -0.73 17.07
N TRP A 86 -8.09 -0.45 16.17
CA TRP A 86 -6.75 -1.04 16.24
C TRP A 86 -6.01 -0.68 17.53
N LEU A 87 -6.09 0.56 18.00
CA LEU A 87 -5.45 0.98 19.26
C LEU A 87 -5.95 0.20 20.49
N TYR A 88 -7.13 -0.40 20.45
CA TYR A 88 -7.66 -1.19 21.58
C TYR A 88 -7.61 -2.69 21.32
N ASN A 89 -7.68 -3.11 20.07
CA ASN A 89 -7.88 -4.51 19.68
C ASN A 89 -6.67 -5.13 18.99
N PHE A 90 -5.69 -4.32 18.59
CA PHE A 90 -4.54 -4.67 17.73
C PHE A 90 -4.95 -5.18 16.34
N ASP A 91 -6.22 -4.98 15.98
CA ASP A 91 -6.81 -5.25 14.68
C ASP A 91 -7.93 -4.23 14.44
N TYR A 92 -8.15 -3.83 13.20
CA TYR A 92 -9.28 -2.94 12.85
C TYR A 92 -10.45 -3.68 12.19
N GLY A 93 -10.54 -5.00 12.33
CA GLY A 93 -11.62 -5.82 11.80
C GLY A 93 -11.60 -6.00 10.28
N ASP A 94 -12.52 -6.83 9.78
CA ASP A 94 -12.86 -6.91 8.37
C ASP A 94 -14.17 -6.13 8.16
N TYR A 95 -14.06 -4.91 7.63
CA TYR A 95 -15.21 -4.07 7.26
C TYR A 95 -15.96 -4.59 6.02
N SER A 96 -15.68 -5.81 5.55
CA SER A 96 -16.37 -6.42 4.40
C SER A 96 -17.86 -6.67 4.63
N ASN A 97 -18.31 -6.69 5.89
CA ASN A 97 -19.70 -6.95 6.27
C ASN A 97 -20.43 -5.71 6.81
N SER A 98 -19.85 -4.50 6.69
CA SER A 98 -20.55 -3.28 7.11
C SER A 98 -21.72 -2.99 6.16
N GLN A 99 -22.86 -2.58 6.72
CA GLN A 99 -24.05 -2.17 5.94
C GLN A 99 -23.79 -0.94 5.06
N ASP A 100 -22.77 -0.15 5.41
CA ASP A 100 -22.28 0.95 4.59
C ASP A 100 -21.50 0.35 3.42
N HIS A 101 -22.00 0.50 2.19
CA HIS A 101 -21.41 0.06 0.91
C HIS A 101 -20.00 0.63 0.67
N TYR A 102 -19.04 0.26 1.50
CA TYR A 102 -17.69 0.79 1.53
C TYR A 102 -16.71 -0.23 0.99
N CYS A 103 -15.76 0.24 0.18
CA CYS A 103 -14.75 -0.63 -0.42
C CYS A 103 -13.66 -0.97 0.60
N PRO A 104 -13.50 -2.24 1.02
CA PRO A 104 -12.50 -2.61 2.02
C PRO A 104 -11.07 -2.36 1.57
N LEU A 105 -10.77 -2.55 0.28
CA LEU A 105 -9.46 -2.25 -0.29
C LEU A 105 -9.09 -0.76 -0.15
N VAL A 106 -10.04 0.14 -0.42
CA VAL A 106 -9.85 1.59 -0.22
C VAL A 106 -9.65 1.91 1.26
N LEU A 107 -10.35 1.20 2.17
CA LEU A 107 -10.11 1.36 3.60
C LEU A 107 -8.67 1.04 3.98
N ASP A 108 -8.15 -0.10 3.53
CA ASP A 108 -6.80 -0.55 3.89
C ASP A 108 -5.75 0.46 3.43
N VAL A 109 -5.91 1.05 2.23
CA VAL A 109 -5.06 2.14 1.73
C VAL A 109 -5.11 3.36 2.66
N ARG A 110 -6.30 3.79 3.06
CA ARG A 110 -6.46 4.98 3.92
C ARG A 110 -5.99 4.73 5.35
N VAL A 111 -6.19 3.52 5.89
CA VAL A 111 -5.67 3.12 7.19
C VAL A 111 -4.14 3.01 7.15
N TYR A 112 -3.57 2.54 6.05
CA TYR A 112 -2.11 2.56 5.84
C TYR A 112 -1.57 4.00 5.89
N ALA A 113 -2.19 4.94 5.18
CA ALA A 113 -1.83 6.35 5.21
C ALA A 113 -1.99 6.96 6.62
N ALA A 114 -3.08 6.61 7.33
CA ALA A 114 -3.30 7.02 8.71
C ALA A 114 -2.22 6.45 9.66
N GLY A 115 -1.81 5.19 9.45
CA GLY A 115 -0.75 4.56 10.22
C GLY A 115 0.57 5.34 10.14
N ASP A 116 0.91 5.88 8.97
CA ASP A 116 2.06 6.78 8.81
C ASP A 116 1.83 8.13 9.51
N LYS A 117 0.70 8.78 9.19
CA LYS A 117 0.32 10.12 9.71
C LYS A 117 0.33 10.19 11.24
N TYR A 118 -0.16 9.14 11.90
CA TYR A 118 -0.29 9.07 13.36
C TYR A 118 0.86 8.31 14.04
N LEU A 119 1.95 8.02 13.30
CA LEU A 119 3.15 7.37 13.82
C LEU A 119 2.85 6.01 14.47
N LEU A 120 2.07 5.19 13.78
CA LEU A 120 1.64 3.85 14.16
C LEU A 120 2.20 2.81 13.18
N PRO A 121 3.51 2.46 13.26
CA PRO A 121 4.17 1.59 12.29
C PRO A 121 3.56 0.18 12.22
N ASN A 122 3.06 -0.35 13.35
CA ASN A 122 2.40 -1.66 13.37
C ASN A 122 1.01 -1.65 12.72
N LEU A 123 0.27 -0.54 12.82
CA LEU A 123 -0.98 -0.35 12.09
C LEU A 123 -0.71 -0.26 10.58
N LYS A 124 0.28 0.55 10.20
CA LYS A 124 0.73 0.70 8.81
C LYS A 124 1.10 -0.66 8.20
N ARG A 125 1.88 -1.47 8.92
CA ARG A 125 2.24 -2.83 8.51
C ARG A 125 1.01 -3.75 8.36
N LEU A 126 0.14 -3.79 9.37
CA LEU A 126 -1.08 -4.60 9.32
C LEU A 126 -1.99 -4.22 8.15
N ALA A 127 -2.11 -2.92 7.87
CA ALA A 127 -2.91 -2.44 6.75
C ALA A 127 -2.33 -2.86 5.40
N ALA A 128 -1.00 -2.89 5.25
CA ALA A 128 -0.38 -3.44 4.04
C ALA A 128 -0.61 -4.94 3.88
N GLU A 129 -0.52 -5.72 4.97
CA GLU A 129 -0.77 -7.17 4.97
C GLU A 129 -2.23 -7.48 4.57
N LYS A 130 -3.19 -6.75 5.14
CA LYS A 130 -4.61 -6.89 4.79
C LYS A 130 -4.88 -6.46 3.34
N PHE A 131 -4.32 -5.32 2.93
CA PHE A 131 -4.42 -4.83 1.56
C PHE A 131 -3.89 -5.86 0.55
N GLU A 132 -2.68 -6.39 0.76
CA GLU A 132 -2.08 -7.40 -0.12
C GLU A 132 -2.94 -8.65 -0.24
N LYS A 133 -3.45 -9.15 0.90
CA LYS A 133 -4.32 -10.33 0.93
C LYS A 133 -5.60 -10.10 0.11
N ARG A 134 -6.26 -8.95 0.30
CA ARG A 134 -7.48 -8.60 -0.45
C ARG A 134 -7.20 -8.36 -1.93
N MET A 135 -6.12 -7.66 -2.27
CA MET A 135 -5.74 -7.37 -3.66
C MET A 135 -5.55 -8.67 -4.45
N LYS A 136 -4.92 -9.68 -3.85
CA LYS A 136 -4.73 -11.00 -4.47
C LYS A 136 -6.03 -11.79 -4.64
N ALA A 137 -7.01 -11.57 -3.75
CA ALA A 137 -8.28 -12.30 -3.77
C ALA A 137 -9.35 -11.63 -4.65
N GLU A 138 -9.35 -10.31 -4.75
CA GLU A 138 -10.45 -9.50 -5.29
C GLU A 138 -10.03 -8.66 -6.51
N TRP A 139 -9.02 -9.12 -7.27
CA TRP A 139 -8.45 -8.37 -8.40
C TRP A 139 -9.42 -8.13 -9.57
N GLU A 140 -10.50 -8.91 -9.66
CA GLU A 140 -11.57 -8.73 -10.67
C GLU A 140 -12.66 -7.73 -10.24
N SER A 141 -12.62 -7.24 -9.00
CA SER A 141 -13.65 -6.36 -8.45
C SER A 141 -13.44 -4.89 -8.80
N ASP A 142 -14.51 -4.09 -8.80
CA ASP A 142 -14.43 -2.63 -8.91
C ASP A 142 -13.60 -2.02 -7.76
N GLY A 143 -13.56 -2.71 -6.61
CA GLY A 143 -12.75 -2.32 -5.46
C GLY A 143 -11.25 -2.30 -5.77
N PHE A 144 -10.79 -3.16 -6.68
CA PHE A 144 -9.40 -3.20 -7.13
C PHE A 144 -9.00 -1.88 -7.82
N VAL A 145 -9.79 -1.42 -8.78
CA VAL A 145 -9.54 -0.16 -9.51
C VAL A 145 -9.58 1.03 -8.56
N ASN A 146 -10.61 1.11 -7.72
CA ASN A 146 -10.80 2.20 -6.77
C ASN A 146 -9.63 2.31 -5.77
N ALA A 147 -9.10 1.19 -5.31
CA ALA A 147 -7.99 1.18 -4.37
C ALA A 147 -6.65 1.54 -5.01
N ILE A 148 -6.42 1.17 -6.27
CA ILE A 148 -5.25 1.65 -7.02
C ILE A 148 -5.33 3.17 -7.15
N GLN A 149 -6.48 3.70 -7.55
CA GLN A 149 -6.65 5.15 -7.67
C GLN A 149 -6.39 5.86 -6.35
N GLU A 150 -6.99 5.37 -5.25
CA GLU A 150 -6.78 5.94 -3.92
C GLU A 150 -5.29 5.89 -3.53
N ALA A 151 -4.60 4.76 -3.73
CA ALA A 151 -3.21 4.60 -3.31
C ALA A 151 -2.26 5.55 -4.03
N TYR A 152 -2.47 5.81 -5.32
CA TYR A 152 -1.65 6.78 -6.07
C TYR A 152 -1.98 8.24 -5.74
N VAL A 153 -3.10 8.51 -5.05
CA VAL A 153 -3.48 9.85 -4.58
C VAL A 153 -2.97 10.12 -3.17
N VAL A 154 -3.16 9.20 -2.23
CA VAL A 154 -2.92 9.46 -0.80
C VAL A 154 -1.54 9.03 -0.29
N ILE A 155 -0.85 8.14 -1.01
CA ILE A 155 0.46 7.64 -0.60
C ILE A 155 1.58 8.47 -1.26
N PRO A 156 2.49 9.08 -0.46
CA PRO A 156 3.60 9.85 -1.01
C PRO A 156 4.53 9.01 -1.89
N GLU A 157 5.18 9.63 -2.89
CA GLU A 157 6.11 8.95 -3.81
C GLU A 157 7.30 8.25 -3.12
N SER A 158 7.71 8.75 -1.96
CA SER A 158 8.76 8.15 -1.14
C SER A 158 8.37 6.78 -0.57
N ASP A 159 7.07 6.52 -0.42
CA ASP A 159 6.55 5.25 0.07
C ASP A 159 6.04 4.39 -1.09
N ARG A 160 6.80 3.34 -1.40
CA ARG A 160 6.51 2.44 -2.52
C ARG A 160 5.87 1.13 -2.09
N THR A 161 5.51 0.96 -0.82
CA THR A 161 5.09 -0.34 -0.29
C THR A 161 3.79 -0.82 -0.95
N LEU A 162 2.71 -0.03 -0.87
CA LEU A 162 1.43 -0.38 -1.48
C LEU A 162 1.52 -0.35 -3.02
N LYS A 163 2.28 0.60 -3.59
CA LYS A 163 2.52 0.68 -5.03
C LYS A 163 3.18 -0.61 -5.56
N LYS A 164 4.16 -1.18 -4.87
CA LYS A 164 4.77 -2.47 -5.24
C LYS A 164 3.75 -3.62 -5.22
N ILE A 165 2.91 -3.69 -4.18
CA ILE A 165 1.85 -4.71 -4.07
C ILE A 165 0.87 -4.60 -5.25
N ILE A 166 0.41 -3.37 -5.54
CA ILE A 166 -0.47 -3.08 -6.68
C ILE A 166 0.17 -3.58 -7.98
N ILE A 167 1.42 -3.22 -8.22
CA ILE A 167 2.13 -3.54 -9.46
C ILE A 167 2.37 -5.04 -9.59
N ASP A 168 2.70 -5.75 -8.52
CA ASP A 168 2.85 -7.21 -8.52
C ASP A 168 1.56 -7.91 -8.94
N VAL A 169 0.44 -7.57 -8.29
CA VAL A 169 -0.86 -8.17 -8.58
C VAL A 169 -1.34 -7.79 -9.99
N ALA A 170 -1.29 -6.50 -10.35
CA ALA A 170 -1.71 -6.04 -11.67
C ALA A 170 -0.86 -6.69 -12.79
N SER A 171 0.46 -6.80 -12.61
CA SER A 171 1.34 -7.43 -13.60
C SER A 171 1.06 -8.91 -13.76
N LYS A 172 0.76 -9.62 -12.67
CA LYS A 172 0.39 -11.04 -12.70
C LYS A 172 -0.92 -11.30 -13.47
N HIS A 173 -1.88 -10.38 -13.38
CA HIS A 173 -3.19 -10.49 -14.01
C HIS A 173 -3.35 -9.65 -15.30
N LYS A 174 -2.27 -9.03 -15.79
CA LYS A 174 -2.29 -8.04 -16.89
C LYS A 174 -2.99 -8.52 -18.17
N LEU A 175 -2.84 -9.79 -18.54
CA LEU A 175 -3.45 -10.34 -19.76
C LEU A 175 -4.98 -10.40 -19.67
N ALA A 176 -5.51 -10.65 -18.48
CA ALA A 176 -6.95 -10.62 -18.22
C ALA A 176 -7.43 -9.16 -18.09
N LEU A 177 -6.74 -8.36 -17.28
CA LEU A 177 -7.10 -6.97 -16.98
C LEU A 177 -7.08 -6.06 -18.22
N LEU A 178 -6.09 -6.23 -19.11
CA LEU A 178 -5.92 -5.42 -20.33
C LEU A 178 -6.43 -6.10 -21.61
N HIS A 179 -7.16 -7.23 -21.51
CA HIS A 179 -7.66 -7.93 -22.70
C HIS A 179 -8.53 -6.97 -23.54
N PRO A 180 -8.27 -6.80 -24.86
CA PRO A 180 -8.93 -5.79 -25.68
C PRO A 180 -10.47 -5.83 -25.61
N SER A 181 -11.07 -7.01 -25.54
CA SER A 181 -12.53 -7.20 -25.53
C SER A 181 -13.13 -7.74 -24.22
N LYS A 182 -12.32 -8.17 -23.25
CA LYS A 182 -12.80 -8.85 -22.02
C LYS A 182 -12.25 -8.27 -20.73
N GLY A 183 -11.21 -7.43 -20.82
CA GLY A 183 -10.61 -6.80 -19.66
C GLY A 183 -11.50 -5.69 -19.11
N SER A 184 -11.27 -5.33 -17.85
CA SER A 184 -12.00 -4.26 -17.19
C SER A 184 -11.75 -2.93 -17.91
N GLU A 185 -12.82 -2.30 -18.41
CA GLU A 185 -12.73 -0.98 -19.05
C GLU A 185 -12.28 0.09 -18.05
N ASP A 186 -12.70 -0.03 -16.79
CA ASP A 186 -12.25 0.88 -15.73
C ASP A 186 -10.76 0.72 -15.44
N PHE A 187 -10.24 -0.51 -15.43
CA PHE A 187 -8.80 -0.73 -15.30
C PHE A 187 -8.01 -0.16 -16.50
N LYS A 188 -8.50 -0.36 -17.73
CA LYS A 188 -7.87 0.23 -18.93
C LYS A 188 -7.85 1.76 -18.84
N ARG A 189 -8.98 2.36 -18.49
CA ARG A 189 -9.10 3.81 -18.30
C ARG A 189 -8.15 4.33 -17.21
N LEU A 190 -8.03 3.60 -16.10
CA LEU A 190 -7.10 3.93 -15.02
C LEU A 190 -5.65 4.07 -15.48
N THR A 191 -5.19 3.20 -16.40
CA THR A 191 -3.82 3.28 -16.94
C THR A 191 -3.56 4.56 -17.75
N ALA A 192 -4.61 5.17 -18.31
CA ALA A 192 -4.53 6.46 -19.00
C ALA A 192 -4.70 7.64 -18.04
N GLU A 193 -5.59 7.53 -17.06
CA GLU A 193 -5.88 8.59 -16.07
C GLU A 193 -4.76 8.76 -15.04
N LEU A 194 -4.00 7.70 -14.75
CA LEU A 194 -2.86 7.70 -13.82
C LEU A 194 -1.56 7.32 -14.55
N PRO A 195 -0.87 8.29 -15.18
CA PRO A 195 0.35 8.01 -15.96
C PRO A 195 1.47 7.37 -15.14
N GLU A 196 1.59 7.70 -13.84
CA GLU A 196 2.58 7.08 -12.96
C GLU A 196 2.32 5.57 -12.82
N PHE A 197 1.07 5.19 -12.56
CA PHE A 197 0.66 3.79 -12.49
C PHE A 197 0.84 3.07 -13.83
N GLY A 198 0.41 3.68 -14.95
CA GLY A 198 0.57 3.11 -16.28
C GLY A 198 2.05 2.86 -16.63
N LYS A 199 2.92 3.82 -16.34
CA LYS A 199 4.38 3.70 -16.49
C LYS A 199 4.93 2.56 -15.63
N ASP A 200 4.58 2.51 -14.34
CA ASP A 200 5.09 1.51 -13.42
C ASP A 200 4.63 0.08 -13.82
N LEU A 201 3.38 -0.05 -14.28
CA LEU A 201 2.84 -1.31 -14.80
C LEU A 201 3.53 -1.74 -16.09
N LEU A 202 3.84 -0.81 -16.99
CA LEU A 202 4.57 -1.07 -18.22
C LEU A 202 6.01 -1.55 -17.91
N VAL A 203 6.71 -0.87 -17.00
CA VAL A 203 8.05 -1.27 -16.57
C VAL A 203 8.04 -2.65 -15.88
N ALA A 204 7.09 -2.92 -14.99
CA ALA A 204 6.98 -4.25 -14.40
C ALA A 204 6.59 -5.32 -15.43
N SER A 205 5.86 -4.93 -16.47
CA SER A 205 5.54 -5.79 -17.60
C SER A 205 6.77 -6.13 -18.44
N THR A 206 7.80 -5.31 -18.49
CA THR A 206 9.06 -5.72 -19.13
C THR A 206 9.76 -6.77 -18.28
N VAL A 207 9.84 -6.59 -16.96
CA VAL A 207 10.54 -7.55 -16.05
C VAL A 207 9.89 -8.94 -16.04
N THR A 208 8.57 -9.04 -16.20
CA THR A 208 7.83 -10.33 -16.23
C THR A 208 7.88 -11.07 -17.57
N TRP A 209 8.41 -10.45 -18.63
CA TRP A 209 8.72 -11.10 -19.92
C TRP A 209 10.22 -11.29 -20.11
N ILE A 210 11.02 -10.89 -19.12
CA ILE A 210 12.47 -10.85 -19.19
C ILE A 210 12.99 -11.71 -18.04
N ASP A 211 12.93 -13.03 -18.24
CA ASP A 211 13.88 -13.98 -17.61
C ASP A 211 15.24 -13.96 -18.34
N GLU A 212 15.40 -13.05 -19.30
CA GLU A 212 16.56 -12.91 -20.15
C GLU A 212 17.43 -11.74 -19.64
N GLU A 213 18.74 -11.89 -19.48
CA GLU A 213 19.58 -10.73 -19.18
C GLU A 213 19.51 -9.73 -20.34
N TRP A 214 19.18 -8.46 -20.07
CA TRP A 214 19.15 -7.42 -21.11
C TRP A 214 20.45 -6.66 -21.11
N VAL A 215 21.05 -6.56 -22.29
CA VAL A 215 22.31 -5.86 -22.48
C VAL A 215 22.05 -4.56 -23.21
N LYS A 216 22.60 -3.47 -22.67
CA LYS A 216 22.60 -2.15 -23.30
C LYS A 216 23.72 -2.06 -24.32
N TYR A 217 23.44 -1.42 -25.45
CA TYR A 217 24.40 -1.16 -26.50
C TYR A 217 24.35 0.32 -26.90
N ARG A 218 25.52 0.86 -27.28
CA ARG A 218 25.67 2.20 -27.84
C ARG A 218 26.16 2.13 -29.28
N CYS A 219 25.42 2.70 -30.21
CA CYS A 219 25.83 2.67 -31.62
C CYS A 219 27.05 3.57 -31.86
N PRO A 220 28.14 3.10 -32.49
CA PRO A 220 29.32 3.93 -32.74
C PRO A 220 29.12 5.01 -33.81
N SER A 221 28.08 4.89 -34.65
CA SER A 221 27.80 5.87 -35.73
C SER A 221 26.81 6.94 -35.32
N CYS A 222 25.68 6.55 -34.72
CA CYS A 222 24.58 7.47 -34.42
C CYS A 222 24.37 7.74 -32.93
N GLU A 223 25.22 7.16 -32.08
CA GLU A 223 25.20 7.28 -30.62
C GLU A 223 23.87 6.88 -29.97
N LEU A 224 22.98 6.20 -30.69
CA LEU A 224 21.74 5.69 -30.12
C LEU A 224 22.06 4.61 -29.08
N HIS A 225 21.43 4.74 -27.91
CA HIS A 225 21.44 3.73 -26.86
C HIS A 225 20.15 2.91 -26.94
N TRP A 226 20.27 1.60 -26.88
CA TRP A 226 19.12 0.71 -26.78
C TRP A 226 19.49 -0.56 -26.03
N ALA A 227 18.49 -1.28 -25.55
CA ALA A 227 18.67 -2.55 -24.85
C ALA A 227 17.91 -3.66 -25.56
N MET A 228 18.44 -4.88 -25.49
CA MET A 228 17.77 -6.07 -25.99
C MET A 228 18.18 -7.31 -25.18
N PRO A 229 17.45 -8.43 -25.31
CA PRO A 229 17.85 -9.69 -24.66
C PRO A 229 19.22 -10.19 -25.14
N GLU A 230 20.06 -10.67 -24.23
CA GLU A 230 21.41 -11.18 -24.53
C GLU A 230 21.42 -12.37 -25.49
N GLN A 231 20.36 -13.17 -25.47
CA GLN A 231 20.20 -14.35 -26.30
C GLN A 231 20.04 -13.99 -27.79
N LYS A 232 19.73 -12.72 -28.12
CA LYS A 232 19.57 -12.27 -29.49
C LYS A 232 20.95 -12.09 -30.15
N LYS A 233 21.29 -13.02 -31.04
CA LYS A 233 22.62 -13.07 -31.67
C LYS A 233 22.77 -12.20 -32.93
N ASP A 234 21.67 -11.93 -33.63
CA ASP A 234 21.70 -11.16 -34.88
C ASP A 234 20.79 -9.94 -34.78
N PHE A 235 21.40 -8.76 -34.81
CA PHE A 235 20.69 -7.50 -34.73
C PHE A 235 21.45 -6.35 -35.40
N ALA A 236 20.72 -5.29 -35.69
CA ALA A 236 21.23 -4.05 -36.24
C ALA A 236 20.89 -2.89 -35.31
N CYS A 237 21.53 -1.75 -35.55
CA CYS A 237 21.10 -0.50 -34.93
C CYS A 237 19.62 -0.24 -35.30
N PRO A 238 18.74 0.15 -34.35
CA PRO A 238 17.33 0.47 -34.65
C PRO A 238 17.13 1.61 -35.66
N ARG A 239 18.15 2.45 -35.88
CA ARG A 239 18.17 3.49 -36.91
C ARG A 239 18.78 3.04 -38.24
N GLU A 240 19.09 1.76 -38.37
CA GLU A 240 19.64 1.14 -39.57
C GLU A 240 20.95 1.77 -40.07
N CYS A 241 21.70 2.43 -39.18
CA CYS A 241 22.99 3.05 -39.53
C CYS A 241 24.07 2.00 -39.89
N TYR A 242 23.86 0.76 -39.46
CA TYR A 242 24.67 -0.40 -39.79
C TYR A 242 23.77 -1.55 -40.22
N ASN A 243 24.28 -2.40 -41.11
CA ASN A 243 23.66 -3.67 -41.44
C ASN A 243 23.63 -4.61 -40.22
N LYS A 244 22.88 -5.71 -40.31
CA LYS A 244 22.88 -6.74 -39.26
C LYS A 244 24.29 -7.29 -39.06
N HIS A 245 24.76 -7.25 -37.83
CA HIS A 245 26.01 -7.85 -37.39
C HIS A 245 25.73 -8.87 -36.29
N ASP A 246 26.64 -9.82 -36.11
CA ASP A 246 26.55 -10.82 -35.05
C ASP A 246 26.83 -10.21 -33.66
N SER A 247 26.49 -10.96 -32.63
CA SER A 247 26.64 -10.56 -31.22
C SER A 247 28.09 -10.35 -30.79
N SER A 248 29.06 -10.96 -31.47
CA SER A 248 30.49 -10.80 -31.14
C SER A 248 31.00 -9.42 -31.56
N TRP A 249 30.51 -8.89 -32.68
CA TRP A 249 30.84 -7.55 -33.13
C TRP A 249 30.25 -6.49 -32.18
N TRP A 250 28.98 -6.67 -31.82
CA TRP A 250 28.28 -5.76 -30.89
C TRP A 250 28.79 -5.83 -29.46
N ALA A 251 29.50 -6.89 -29.05
CA ALA A 251 30.10 -7.02 -27.73
C ALA A 251 31.03 -5.84 -27.38
N ASN A 252 31.72 -5.26 -28.36
CA ASN A 252 32.61 -4.11 -28.18
C ASN A 252 31.87 -2.80 -27.87
N PHE A 253 30.55 -2.79 -28.07
CA PHE A 253 29.68 -1.63 -27.89
C PHE A 253 28.65 -1.86 -26.79
N LYS A 254 28.83 -2.93 -25.99
CA LYS A 254 28.05 -3.17 -24.77
C LYS A 254 28.37 -2.10 -23.73
N GLU A 255 27.34 -1.59 -23.08
CA GLU A 255 27.48 -0.69 -21.94
C GLU A 255 27.30 -1.47 -20.63
N ALA A 256 28.10 -1.11 -19.63
CA ALA A 256 28.03 -1.68 -18.28
C ALA A 256 26.82 -1.19 -17.50
#